data_AF-A0A9P1FGY9-F1
#
_entry.id   AF-A0A9P1FGY9-F1
#
_cell.length_a   1.000
_cell.length_b   1.000
_cell.length_c   1.000
_cell.angle_alpha   90.00
_cell.angle_beta   90.00
_cell.angle_gamma   90.00
#
_symmetry.space_group_name_H-M   'P 1'
#
loop_
_entity.id
_entity.type
_entity.pdbx_description
1 polymer ?
#
loop_
_entity_poly.entity_id
_entity_poly.type
_entity_poly.pdbx_seq_one_letter_code
_entity_poly.pdbx_strand_id
1 'polypeptide(L)'
;MTDAHQPATQDVGEKRQCGKCRRRISLVESTIKCRCGLAFCERHMAAENHECAFDWRQMQREKIARENPKVVLQANKLKSSKDWCAQYCKHHPVATWGERCSQLMHLLGALLVVAFNASGIWRAAMQVQIMSWIRQAVLGYCIGFLCAHALPRCCGTPPSSCCFCIFSWDVLSMPQWCLEAEWEQAKEQLIYAITGGKRNCLTRKLYDGPRSLPSILQTVVAKLQEGSQGGFKCS
;
A
#
# COMPACT_ATOMS: atom_id res chain seq x y z
N MET A 1 26.81 -9.65 -86.12
CA MET A 1 26.28 -10.34 -84.93
C MET A 1 26.98 -9.77 -83.71
N THR A 2 26.44 -8.71 -83.14
CA THR A 2 26.72 -8.32 -81.75
C THR A 2 25.46 -7.64 -81.24
N ASP A 3 24.91 -8.29 -80.23
CA ASP A 3 23.55 -8.22 -79.74
C ASP A 3 23.17 -6.92 -79.04
N ALA A 4 21.86 -6.72 -79.00
CA ALA A 4 21.13 -5.63 -78.42
C ALA A 4 21.52 -5.32 -76.96
N HIS A 5 21.73 -4.04 -76.69
CA HIS A 5 21.74 -3.52 -75.33
C HIS A 5 20.34 -2.99 -74.97
N GLN A 6 19.65 -3.68 -74.07
CA GLN A 6 18.57 -3.14 -73.26
C GLN A 6 18.41 -3.99 -71.99
N PRO A 7 18.44 -3.38 -70.80
CA PRO A 7 17.59 -3.80 -69.71
C PRO A 7 16.56 -2.71 -69.44
N ALA A 8 15.30 -3.05 -69.71
CA ALA A 8 14.16 -2.32 -69.18
C ALA A 8 14.01 -2.68 -67.69
N THR A 9 14.22 -1.72 -66.81
CA THR A 9 13.69 -1.76 -65.45
C THR A 9 12.61 -0.69 -65.34
N GLN A 10 11.35 -1.14 -65.42
CA GLN A 10 10.22 -0.35 -64.99
C GLN A 10 10.27 -0.25 -63.46
N ASP A 11 10.99 0.74 -62.93
CA ASP A 11 10.78 1.18 -61.56
C ASP A 11 9.46 1.96 -61.53
N VAL A 12 8.41 1.31 -61.02
CA VAL A 12 7.24 2.04 -60.52
C VAL A 12 7.74 2.78 -59.29
N GLY A 13 8.41 3.91 -59.51
CA GLY A 13 9.01 4.71 -58.46
C GLY A 13 7.94 5.04 -57.43
N GLU A 14 8.02 4.38 -56.28
CA GLU A 14 7.14 4.60 -55.14
C GLU A 14 7.13 6.11 -54.90
N LYS A 15 5.98 6.77 -55.15
CA LYS A 15 5.91 8.24 -55.15
C LYS A 15 6.29 8.72 -53.75
N ARG A 16 7.54 9.12 -53.57
CA ARG A 16 8.10 9.69 -52.34
C ARG A 16 7.50 11.07 -52.13
N GLN A 17 6.25 11.12 -51.73
CA GLN A 17 5.47 12.33 -51.56
C GLN A 17 4.77 12.32 -50.20
N CYS A 18 4.64 13.49 -49.60
CA CYS A 18 3.92 13.67 -48.35
C CYS A 18 2.42 13.38 -48.54
N GLY A 19 1.84 12.56 -47.66
CA GLY A 19 0.41 12.21 -47.69
C GLY A 19 -0.55 13.39 -47.55
N LYS A 20 -0.12 14.53 -46.98
CA LYS A 20 -0.94 15.75 -46.85
C LYS A 20 -0.69 16.78 -47.96
N CYS A 21 0.56 17.25 -48.10
CA CYS A 21 0.88 18.36 -49.01
C CYS A 21 1.48 17.93 -50.35
N ARG A 22 1.65 16.62 -50.59
CA ARG A 22 2.19 16.01 -51.82
C ARG A 22 3.58 16.49 -52.26
N ARG A 23 4.28 17.28 -51.42
CA ARG A 23 5.69 17.64 -51.63
C ARG A 23 6.55 16.38 -51.67
N ARG A 24 7.57 16.35 -52.54
CA ARG A 24 8.57 15.28 -52.56
C ARG A 24 9.30 15.21 -51.21
N ILE A 25 9.30 14.04 -50.60
CA ILE A 25 9.93 13.79 -49.30
C ILE A 25 11.27 13.05 -49.48
N SER A 26 12.15 13.20 -48.51
CA SER A 26 13.45 12.53 -48.49
C SER A 26 13.30 11.01 -48.31
N LEU A 27 14.37 10.26 -48.60
CA LEU A 27 14.39 8.80 -48.41
C LEU A 27 14.15 8.41 -46.93
N VAL A 28 14.67 9.23 -46.02
CA VAL A 28 14.49 9.04 -44.57
C VAL A 28 13.04 9.26 -44.17
N GLU A 29 12.42 10.35 -44.61
CA GLU A 29 11.00 10.64 -44.35
C GLU A 29 10.07 9.59 -44.96
N SER A 30 10.41 9.00 -46.12
CA SER A 30 9.61 7.91 -46.70
C SER A 30 9.68 6.60 -45.89
N THR A 31 10.73 6.42 -45.10
CA THR A 31 10.91 5.24 -44.24
C THR A 31 10.12 5.36 -42.94
N ILE A 32 9.89 6.59 -42.47
CA ILE A 32 9.14 6.88 -41.24
C ILE A 32 7.65 6.99 -41.58
N LYS A 33 6.95 5.86 -41.56
CA LYS A 33 5.51 5.80 -41.78
C LYS A 33 4.76 6.06 -40.47
N CYS A 34 3.75 6.94 -40.52
CA CYS A 34 2.82 7.11 -39.41
C CYS A 34 1.99 5.84 -39.20
N ARG A 35 1.37 5.67 -38.02
CA ARG A 35 0.49 4.51 -37.73
C ARG A 35 -0.75 4.45 -38.62
N CYS A 36 -1.12 5.55 -39.29
CA CYS A 36 -2.14 5.56 -40.33
C CYS A 36 -1.67 5.00 -41.69
N GLY A 37 -0.39 4.61 -41.82
CA GLY A 37 0.18 3.97 -43.01
C GLY A 37 0.81 4.91 -44.03
N LEU A 38 0.66 6.23 -43.88
CA LEU A 38 1.21 7.24 -44.80
C LEU A 38 2.54 7.81 -44.32
N ALA A 39 3.38 8.23 -45.28
CA ALA A 39 4.62 8.97 -45.02
C ALA A 39 4.40 10.48 -45.21
N PHE A 40 5.05 11.29 -44.38
CA PHE A 40 4.84 12.75 -44.33
C PHE A 40 6.18 13.49 -44.30
N CYS A 41 6.19 14.74 -44.78
CA CYS A 41 7.34 15.63 -44.57
C CYS A 41 7.42 16.05 -43.09
N GLU A 42 8.58 16.54 -42.65
CA GLU A 42 8.86 17.03 -41.29
C GLU A 42 7.70 17.85 -40.68
N ARG A 43 7.13 18.80 -41.43
CA ARG A 43 6.02 19.66 -40.97
C ARG A 43 4.70 18.92 -40.69
N HIS A 44 4.48 17.78 -41.34
CA HIS A 44 3.24 16.99 -41.24
C HIS A 44 3.46 15.64 -40.55
N MET A 45 4.66 15.38 -40.03
CA MET A 45 5.01 14.12 -39.37
C MET A 45 4.20 13.89 -38.08
N ALA A 46 3.89 14.95 -37.33
CA ALA A 46 3.05 14.89 -36.14
C ALA A 46 1.59 14.61 -36.51
N ALA A 47 0.92 13.77 -35.69
CA ALA A 47 -0.46 13.33 -35.93
C ALA A 47 -1.49 14.48 -35.99
N GLU A 48 -1.25 15.53 -35.21
CA GLU A 48 -2.06 16.77 -35.20
C GLU A 48 -1.96 17.54 -36.52
N ASN A 49 -0.84 17.45 -37.22
CA ASN A 49 -0.57 18.24 -38.42
C ASN A 49 -1.10 17.59 -39.70
N HIS A 50 -1.62 16.36 -39.64
CA HIS A 50 -2.15 15.66 -40.82
C HIS A 50 -3.52 15.01 -40.65
N GLU A 51 -4.27 15.39 -39.60
CA GLU A 51 -5.61 14.85 -39.35
C GLU A 51 -5.58 13.31 -39.37
N CYS A 52 -4.69 12.75 -38.56
CA CYS A 52 -4.43 11.31 -38.53
C CYS A 52 -5.72 10.51 -38.27
N ALA A 53 -6.07 9.59 -39.16
CA ALA A 53 -7.21 8.69 -39.00
C ALA A 53 -6.99 7.62 -37.90
N PHE A 54 -5.78 7.53 -37.33
CA PHE A 54 -5.47 6.59 -36.26
C PHE A 54 -5.84 7.20 -34.89
N ASP A 55 -6.63 6.49 -34.09
CA ASP A 55 -7.03 6.95 -32.75
C ASP A 55 -5.90 6.79 -31.72
N TRP A 56 -5.06 7.82 -31.65
CA TRP A 56 -4.00 7.93 -30.64
C TRP A 56 -4.55 8.02 -29.21
N ARG A 57 -5.76 8.56 -29.01
CA ARG A 57 -6.34 8.71 -27.67
C ARG A 57 -6.75 7.37 -27.10
N GLN A 58 -7.36 6.50 -27.91
CA GLN A 58 -7.68 5.15 -27.48
C GLN A 58 -6.41 4.35 -27.16
N MET A 59 -5.42 4.34 -28.06
CA MET A 59 -4.17 3.59 -27.84
C MET A 59 -3.42 4.09 -26.59
N GLN A 60 -3.35 5.42 -26.40
CA GLN A 60 -2.73 5.99 -25.20
C GLN A 60 -3.52 5.64 -23.94
N ARG A 61 -4.86 5.67 -23.96
CA ARG A 61 -5.69 5.25 -22.83
C ARG A 61 -5.46 3.78 -22.46
N GLU A 62 -5.39 2.89 -23.45
CA GLU A 62 -5.12 1.47 -23.23
C GLU A 62 -3.70 1.24 -22.69
N LYS A 63 -2.71 1.97 -23.20
CA LYS A 63 -1.34 1.93 -22.71
C LYS A 63 -1.25 2.39 -21.25
N ILE A 64 -1.85 3.55 -20.93
CA ILE A 64 -1.91 4.08 -19.57
C ILE A 64 -2.65 3.11 -18.64
N ALA A 65 -3.77 2.53 -19.08
CA ALA A 65 -4.51 1.56 -18.27
C ALA A 65 -3.71 0.28 -17.99
N ARG A 66 -2.85 -0.15 -18.92
CA ARG A 66 -1.96 -1.30 -18.74
C ARG A 66 -0.78 -0.99 -17.83
N GLU A 67 -0.21 0.21 -17.95
CA GLU A 67 1.00 0.62 -17.25
C GLU A 67 0.74 1.17 -15.84
N ASN A 68 -0.47 1.67 -15.56
CA ASN A 68 -0.82 2.16 -14.23
C ASN A 68 -0.84 1.00 -13.21
N PRO A 69 0.04 0.99 -12.19
CA PRO A 69 -0.04 0.00 -11.13
C PRO A 69 -1.36 0.17 -10.40
N LYS A 70 -2.10 -0.93 -10.22
CA LYS A 70 -3.37 -0.92 -9.49
C LYS A 70 -3.09 -0.53 -8.03
N VAL A 71 -3.45 0.70 -7.66
CA VAL A 71 -3.11 1.33 -6.37
C VAL A 71 -3.84 0.71 -5.17
N VAL A 72 -4.80 -0.18 -5.40
CA VAL A 72 -5.46 -0.94 -4.34
C VAL A 72 -4.70 -2.24 -4.15
N LEU A 73 -3.84 -2.30 -3.13
CA LEU A 73 -3.34 -3.58 -2.64
C LEU A 73 -4.54 -4.43 -2.25
N GLN A 74 -4.83 -5.46 -3.04
CA GLN A 74 -5.91 -6.37 -2.73
C GLN A 74 -5.40 -7.28 -1.62
N ALA A 75 -5.94 -7.13 -0.41
CA ALA A 75 -5.83 -8.08 0.70
C ALA A 75 -5.86 -9.54 0.20
N ASN A 76 -6.76 -9.82 -0.73
CA ASN A 76 -7.03 -11.13 -1.32
C ASN A 76 -5.87 -11.71 -2.17
N LYS A 77 -4.81 -10.94 -2.47
CA LYS A 77 -3.64 -11.41 -3.22
C LYS A 77 -2.50 -11.91 -2.34
N LEU A 78 -2.53 -11.58 -1.05
CA LEU A 78 -1.49 -11.99 -0.12
C LEU A 78 -1.68 -13.47 0.23
N LYS A 79 -0.59 -14.25 0.16
CA LYS A 79 -0.62 -15.70 0.35
C LYS A 79 -0.25 -16.13 1.77
N SER A 80 0.34 -15.23 2.54
CA SER A 80 0.91 -15.51 3.85
C SER A 80 0.56 -14.41 4.84
N SER A 81 0.32 -14.79 6.10
CA SER A 81 0.15 -13.85 7.21
C SER A 81 1.38 -12.95 7.39
N LYS A 82 2.59 -13.47 7.12
CA LYS A 82 3.81 -12.64 7.19
C LYS A 82 3.78 -11.50 6.17
N ASP A 83 3.29 -11.76 4.97
CA ASP A 83 3.15 -10.72 3.93
C ASP A 83 2.07 -9.71 4.32
N TRP A 84 1.00 -10.17 4.98
CA TRP A 84 -0.04 -9.31 5.54
C TRP A 84 0.50 -8.36 6.60
N CYS A 85 1.21 -8.88 7.60
CA CYS A 85 1.84 -8.08 8.65
C CYS A 85 2.87 -7.11 8.07
N ALA A 86 3.63 -7.50 7.03
CA ALA A 86 4.55 -6.60 6.35
C ALA A 86 3.84 -5.41 5.68
N GLN A 87 2.66 -5.64 5.08
CA GLN A 87 1.85 -4.57 4.49
C GLN A 87 1.18 -3.71 5.56
N TYR A 88 0.65 -4.32 6.61
CA TYR A 88 0.11 -3.62 7.77
C TYR A 88 1.12 -2.62 8.34
N CYS A 89 2.37 -3.04 8.56
CA CYS A 89 3.43 -2.18 9.10
C CYS A 89 3.75 -0.96 8.22
N LYS A 90 3.58 -1.05 6.89
CA LYS A 90 3.77 0.11 6.00
C LYS A 90 2.68 1.17 6.19
N HIS A 91 1.46 0.72 6.48
CA HIS A 91 0.30 1.58 6.72
C HIS A 91 0.18 2.05 8.17
N HIS A 92 0.86 1.35 9.09
CA HIS A 92 0.89 1.63 10.53
C HIS A 92 2.34 1.84 11.02
N PRO A 93 3.02 2.91 10.55
CA PRO A 93 4.40 3.18 10.99
C PRO A 93 4.44 3.54 12.48
N VAL A 94 5.61 3.33 13.07
CA VAL A 94 5.92 3.63 14.49
C VAL A 94 7.28 4.33 14.63
N ALA A 95 7.76 4.98 13.57
CA ALA A 95 9.09 5.57 13.57
C ALA A 95 9.12 6.86 14.42
N THR A 96 8.07 7.67 14.33
CA THR A 96 7.96 8.94 15.04
C THR A 96 7.03 8.85 16.25
N TRP A 97 7.14 9.82 17.16
CA TRP A 97 6.25 9.91 18.31
C TRP A 97 4.78 10.10 17.91
N GLY A 98 4.50 10.96 16.92
CA GLY A 98 3.14 11.20 16.43
C GLY A 98 2.51 9.95 15.81
N GLU A 99 3.30 9.17 15.05
CA GLU A 99 2.88 7.87 14.53
C GLU A 99 2.58 6.88 15.66
N ARG A 100 3.45 6.76 16.68
CA ARG A 100 3.20 5.92 17.85
C ARG A 100 1.95 6.33 18.61
N CYS A 101 1.69 7.62 18.77
CA CYS A 101 0.45 8.11 19.37
C CYS A 101 -0.79 7.69 18.57
N SER A 102 -0.76 7.75 17.23
CA SER A 102 -1.84 7.21 16.41
C SER A 102 -2.01 5.70 16.61
N GLN A 103 -0.91 4.94 16.71
CA GLN A 103 -0.95 3.50 16.94
C GLN A 103 -1.44 3.12 18.34
N LEU A 104 -1.17 3.95 19.35
CA LEU A 104 -1.74 3.79 20.69
C LEU A 104 -3.26 4.00 20.68
N MET A 105 -3.77 4.96 19.90
CA MET A 105 -5.22 5.13 19.73
C MET A 105 -5.86 3.91 19.05
N HIS A 106 -5.19 3.30 18.08
CA HIS A 106 -5.59 2.02 17.48
C HIS A 106 -5.65 0.89 18.52
N LEU A 107 -4.59 0.73 19.30
CA LEU A 107 -4.53 -0.30 20.35
C LEU A 107 -5.62 -0.08 21.41
N LEU A 108 -5.84 1.17 21.84
CA LEU A 108 -6.92 1.51 22.76
C LEU A 108 -8.30 1.17 22.17
N GLY A 109 -8.51 1.49 20.89
CA GLY A 109 -9.72 1.09 20.17
C GLY A 109 -9.90 -0.43 20.18
N ALA A 110 -8.85 -1.20 19.87
CA ALA A 110 -8.89 -2.67 19.86
C ALA A 110 -9.21 -3.24 21.25
N LEU A 111 -8.60 -2.68 22.30
CA LEU A 111 -8.87 -3.06 23.70
C LEU A 111 -10.32 -2.76 24.10
N LEU A 112 -10.90 -1.65 23.65
CA LEU A 112 -12.32 -1.35 23.87
C LEU A 112 -13.22 -2.38 23.19
N VAL A 113 -12.93 -2.77 21.94
CA VAL A 113 -13.66 -3.85 21.25
C VAL A 113 -13.62 -5.14 22.06
N VAL A 114 -12.44 -5.53 22.55
CA VAL A 114 -12.27 -6.74 23.37
C VAL A 114 -13.04 -6.63 24.69
N ALA A 115 -12.95 -5.49 25.39
CA ALA A 115 -13.61 -5.28 26.67
C ALA A 115 -15.14 -5.33 26.56
N PHE A 116 -15.72 -4.70 25.53
CA PHE A 116 -17.16 -4.74 25.28
C PHE A 116 -17.64 -6.13 24.87
N ASN A 117 -16.87 -6.86 24.05
CA ASN A 117 -17.19 -8.23 23.70
C ASN A 117 -17.13 -9.16 24.92
N ALA A 118 -16.08 -9.06 25.75
CA ALA A 118 -15.96 -9.84 26.98
C ALA A 118 -17.10 -9.55 27.96
N SER A 119 -17.46 -8.27 28.14
CA SER A 119 -18.59 -7.86 28.99
C SER A 119 -19.93 -8.39 28.45
N GLY A 120 -20.11 -8.37 27.13
CA GLY A 120 -21.30 -8.88 26.48
C GLY A 120 -21.43 -10.39 26.58
N ILE A 121 -20.33 -11.13 26.39
CA ILE A 121 -20.27 -12.58 26.56
C ILE A 121 -20.58 -12.96 28.02
N TRP A 122 -19.96 -12.27 28.98
CA TRP A 122 -20.23 -12.50 30.41
C TRP A 122 -21.71 -12.32 30.77
N ARG A 123 -22.32 -11.22 30.32
CA ARG A 123 -23.75 -10.96 30.56
C ARG A 123 -24.66 -11.95 29.83
N ALA A 124 -24.32 -12.33 28.60
CA ALA A 124 -25.09 -13.33 27.85
C ALA A 124 -25.02 -14.72 28.49
N ALA A 125 -23.85 -15.11 29.03
CA ALA A 125 -23.68 -16.35 29.77
C ALA A 125 -24.49 -16.37 31.08
N MET A 126 -24.63 -15.22 31.75
CA MET A 126 -25.37 -15.11 33.01
C MET A 126 -26.90 -14.94 32.83
N GLN A 127 -27.37 -14.42 31.70
CA GLN A 127 -28.80 -14.06 31.51
C GLN A 127 -29.45 -14.62 30.23
N VAL A 128 -28.77 -15.50 29.47
CA VAL A 128 -29.28 -16.18 28.25
C VAL A 128 -29.89 -15.21 27.20
N GLN A 129 -29.35 -14.00 27.08
CA GLN A 129 -29.80 -13.00 26.09
C GLN A 129 -28.74 -12.74 25.01
N ILE A 130 -28.71 -13.60 23.98
CA ILE A 130 -27.76 -13.52 22.85
C ILE A 130 -27.85 -12.16 22.12
N MET A 131 -29.06 -11.60 21.97
CA MET A 131 -29.27 -10.30 21.33
C MET A 131 -28.60 -9.13 22.08
N SER A 132 -28.40 -9.25 23.39
CA SER A 132 -27.69 -8.26 24.21
C SER A 132 -26.18 -8.24 23.92
N TRP A 133 -25.60 -9.41 23.63
CA TRP A 133 -24.18 -9.52 23.27
C TRP A 133 -23.89 -8.90 21.90
N ILE A 134 -24.70 -9.19 20.88
CA ILE A 134 -24.52 -8.62 19.53
C ILE A 134 -24.56 -7.09 19.60
N ARG A 135 -25.51 -6.51 20.35
CA ARG A 135 -25.61 -5.06 20.54
C ARG A 135 -24.35 -4.48 21.20
N GLN A 136 -23.79 -5.16 22.20
CA GLN A 136 -22.57 -4.73 22.88
C GLN A 136 -21.33 -4.87 21.99
N ALA A 137 -21.25 -5.92 21.18
CA ALA A 137 -20.17 -6.12 20.21
C ALA A 137 -20.17 -5.00 19.15
N VAL A 138 -21.34 -4.67 18.58
CA VAL A 138 -21.49 -3.56 17.62
C VAL A 138 -21.12 -2.23 18.26
N LEU A 139 -21.63 -1.96 19.47
CA LEU A 139 -21.31 -0.73 20.19
C LEU A 139 -19.79 -0.61 20.47
N GLY A 140 -19.16 -1.70 20.92
CA GLY A 140 -17.72 -1.77 21.15
C GLY A 140 -16.92 -1.49 19.86
N TYR A 141 -17.33 -2.09 18.74
CA TYR A 141 -16.71 -1.84 17.43
C TYR A 141 -16.84 -0.38 16.99
N CYS A 142 -18.03 0.21 17.10
CA CYS A 142 -18.26 1.62 16.75
C CYS A 142 -17.41 2.57 17.60
N ILE A 143 -17.37 2.34 18.92
CA ILE A 143 -16.54 3.15 19.82
C ILE A 143 -15.05 2.97 19.49
N GLY A 144 -14.61 1.73 19.28
CA GLY A 144 -13.23 1.43 18.91
C GLY A 144 -12.81 2.12 17.61
N PHE A 145 -13.67 2.09 16.59
CA PHE A 145 -13.44 2.77 15.31
C PHE A 145 -13.33 4.29 15.48
N LEU A 146 -14.20 4.90 16.29
CA LEU A 146 -14.11 6.33 16.61
C LEU A 146 -12.82 6.67 17.36
N CYS A 147 -12.41 5.86 18.33
CA CYS A 147 -11.11 6.01 19.00
C CYS A 147 -9.93 5.90 18.02
N ALA A 148 -9.97 4.95 17.08
CA ALA A 148 -8.90 4.74 16.13
C ALA A 148 -8.78 5.87 15.08
N HIS A 149 -9.88 6.50 14.67
CA HIS A 149 -9.90 7.42 13.53
C HIS A 149 -10.32 8.87 13.83
N ALA A 150 -11.22 9.10 14.78
CA ALA A 150 -11.72 10.44 15.10
C ALA A 150 -10.84 11.14 16.14
N LEU A 151 -10.46 10.44 17.21
CA LEU A 151 -9.64 10.99 18.29
C LEU A 151 -8.26 11.49 17.84
N PRO A 152 -7.50 10.79 16.97
CA PRO A 152 -6.21 11.28 16.46
C PRO A 152 -6.28 12.69 15.86
N ARG A 153 -7.35 12.98 15.11
CA ARG A 153 -7.58 14.29 14.49
C ARG A 153 -7.79 15.39 15.53
N CYS A 154 -8.45 15.08 16.65
CA CYS A 154 -8.64 16.01 17.75
C CYS A 154 -7.33 16.28 18.51
N CYS A 155 -6.41 15.32 18.55
CA CYS A 155 -5.12 15.42 19.23
C CYS A 155 -3.98 15.94 18.35
N GLY A 156 -4.27 16.40 17.12
CA GLY A 156 -3.27 16.92 16.20
C GLY A 156 -2.28 15.86 15.68
N THR A 157 -2.61 14.57 15.79
CA THR A 157 -1.78 13.51 15.23
C THR A 157 -2.17 13.25 13.77
N PRO A 158 -1.20 12.91 12.89
CA PRO A 158 -1.51 12.65 11.49
C PRO A 158 -2.43 11.43 11.39
N PRO A 159 -3.49 11.48 10.56
CA PRO A 159 -4.36 10.34 10.37
C PRO A 159 -3.57 9.20 9.72
N SER A 160 -3.68 8.00 10.28
CA SER A 160 -3.14 6.79 9.66
C SER A 160 -4.07 6.32 8.53
N SER A 161 -3.47 5.87 7.42
CA SER A 161 -4.20 5.22 6.33
C SER A 161 -4.45 3.77 6.70
N CYS A 162 -5.49 3.51 7.49
CA CYS A 162 -5.68 2.20 8.12
C CYS A 162 -6.16 1.16 7.10
N CYS A 163 -5.24 0.29 6.71
CA CYS A 163 -5.46 -0.88 5.86
C CYS A 163 -4.88 -2.12 6.54
N PHE A 164 -5.40 -3.31 6.23
CA PHE A 164 -4.95 -4.58 6.80
C PHE A 164 -5.17 -4.74 8.31
N CYS A 165 -6.08 -3.96 8.89
CA CYS A 165 -6.32 -3.89 10.33
C CYS A 165 -7.77 -4.20 10.69
N ILE A 166 -8.10 -4.28 11.99
CA ILE A 166 -9.48 -4.62 12.42
C ILE A 166 -10.49 -3.49 12.16
N PHE A 167 -9.99 -2.26 11.97
CA PHE A 167 -10.79 -1.07 11.66
C PHE A 167 -10.86 -0.75 10.17
N SER A 168 -10.24 -1.57 9.32
CA SER A 168 -10.39 -1.46 7.86
C SER A 168 -11.41 -2.47 7.34
N TRP A 169 -11.87 -2.24 6.10
CA TRP A 169 -12.75 -3.19 5.40
C TRP A 169 -12.14 -4.58 5.21
N ASP A 170 -10.82 -4.70 5.35
CA ASP A 170 -10.09 -5.97 5.22
C ASP A 170 -10.47 -6.98 6.31
N VAL A 171 -11.00 -6.51 7.46
CA VAL A 171 -11.46 -7.38 8.55
C VAL A 171 -12.59 -8.33 8.13
N LEU A 172 -13.40 -7.92 7.14
CA LEU A 172 -14.48 -8.77 6.60
C LEU A 172 -13.95 -9.85 5.67
N SER A 173 -12.80 -9.61 5.04
CA SER A 173 -12.18 -10.56 4.12
C SER A 173 -11.30 -11.56 4.86
N MET A 174 -10.42 -11.08 5.76
CA MET A 174 -9.43 -11.90 6.47
C MET A 174 -9.31 -11.47 7.95
N PRO A 175 -10.33 -11.78 8.79
CA PRO A 175 -10.36 -11.31 10.19
C PRO A 175 -9.20 -11.84 11.02
N GLN A 176 -8.78 -13.08 10.81
CA GLN A 176 -7.67 -13.70 11.54
C GLN A 176 -6.34 -12.98 11.31
N TRP A 177 -6.06 -12.52 10.09
CA TRP A 177 -4.82 -11.81 9.77
C TRP A 177 -4.85 -10.36 10.26
N CYS A 178 -6.01 -9.71 10.23
CA CYS A 178 -6.19 -8.42 10.89
C CYS A 178 -5.90 -8.51 12.39
N LEU A 179 -6.45 -9.52 13.06
CA LEU A 179 -6.21 -9.75 14.50
C LEU A 179 -4.75 -10.07 14.79
N GLU A 180 -4.11 -10.90 13.96
CA GLU A 180 -2.69 -11.22 14.11
C GLU A 180 -1.80 -9.97 13.95
N ALA A 181 -2.09 -9.11 12.97
CA ALA A 181 -1.36 -7.86 12.78
C ALA A 181 -1.52 -6.90 13.97
N GLU A 182 -2.74 -6.74 14.49
CA GLU A 182 -2.99 -5.92 15.69
C GLU A 182 -2.30 -6.50 16.93
N TRP A 183 -2.23 -7.83 17.06
CA TRP A 183 -1.52 -8.48 18.14
C TRP A 183 -0.01 -8.23 18.07
N GLU A 184 0.60 -8.32 16.88
CA GLU A 184 2.00 -7.96 16.69
C GLU A 184 2.26 -6.49 17.05
N GLN A 185 1.35 -5.60 16.69
CA GLN A 185 1.42 -4.18 17.03
C GLN A 185 1.28 -3.94 18.54
N ALA A 186 0.38 -4.64 19.22
CA ALA A 186 0.20 -4.54 20.67
C ALA A 186 1.50 -4.90 21.41
N LYS A 187 2.19 -5.96 20.96
CA LYS A 187 3.50 -6.36 21.51
C LYS A 187 4.57 -5.29 21.31
N GLU A 188 4.60 -4.65 20.14
CA GLU A 188 5.53 -3.54 19.85
C GLU A 188 5.29 -2.35 20.80
N GLN A 189 4.03 -1.96 21.03
CA GLN A 189 3.70 -0.89 21.96
C GLN A 189 4.04 -1.24 23.41
N LEU A 190 3.81 -2.50 23.80
CA LEU A 190 4.16 -3.00 25.14
C LEU A 190 5.67 -2.93 25.39
N ILE A 191 6.49 -3.42 24.45
CA ILE A 191 7.95 -3.34 24.54
C ILE A 191 8.40 -1.88 24.63
N TYR A 192 7.84 -0.99 23.81
CA TYR A 192 8.15 0.44 23.85
C TYR A 192 7.84 1.05 25.21
N ALA A 193 6.69 0.71 25.80
CA ALA A 193 6.28 1.18 27.12
C ALA A 193 7.21 0.68 28.24
N ILE A 194 7.54 -0.62 28.25
CA ILE A 194 8.45 -1.23 29.24
C ILE A 194 9.85 -0.62 29.17
N THR A 195 10.35 -0.39 27.96
CA THR A 195 11.70 0.14 27.73
C THR A 195 11.78 1.65 27.88
N GLY A 196 10.65 2.35 28.01
CA GLY A 196 10.58 3.81 28.00
C GLY A 196 11.14 4.42 26.71
N GLY A 197 11.02 3.70 25.58
CA GLY A 197 11.60 4.08 24.29
C GLY A 197 13.13 4.14 24.27
N LYS A 198 13.82 3.63 25.29
CA LYS A 198 15.29 3.63 25.35
C LYS A 198 15.84 2.59 24.39
N ARG A 199 16.87 2.99 23.63
CA ARG A 199 17.59 2.12 22.69
C ARG A 199 18.64 1.31 23.45
N ASN A 200 18.91 0.10 22.99
CA ASN A 200 19.99 -0.72 23.54
C ASN A 200 21.33 0.00 23.28
N CYS A 201 22.19 0.07 24.31
CA CYS A 201 23.44 0.83 24.24
C CYS A 201 24.48 0.22 23.28
N LEU A 202 24.47 -1.11 23.12
CA LEU A 202 25.39 -1.83 22.22
C LEU A 202 24.94 -1.72 20.77
N THR A 203 23.64 -1.87 20.50
CA THR A 203 23.12 -1.91 19.12
C THR A 203 22.63 -0.55 18.63
N ARG A 204 22.44 0.44 19.52
CA ARG A 204 21.74 1.71 19.28
C ARG A 204 20.37 1.54 18.61
N LYS A 205 19.80 0.34 18.62
CA LYS A 205 18.48 0.04 18.08
C LYS A 205 17.48 -0.12 19.21
N LEU A 206 16.24 0.22 18.93
CA LEU A 206 15.12 -0.24 19.76
C LEU A 206 15.04 -1.77 19.62
N TYR A 207 14.59 -2.50 20.65
CA TYR A 207 14.53 -3.96 20.64
C TYR A 207 13.79 -4.48 19.38
N ASP A 208 14.55 -5.02 18.42
CA ASP A 208 14.10 -5.55 17.13
C ASP A 208 14.11 -7.09 17.10
N GLY A 209 14.31 -7.72 18.25
CA GLY A 209 14.33 -9.17 18.43
C GLY A 209 12.96 -9.84 18.18
N PRO A 210 12.94 -11.19 18.14
CA PRO A 210 11.69 -11.92 17.96
C PRO A 210 10.70 -11.55 19.07
N ARG A 211 9.55 -10.99 18.67
CA ARG A 211 8.47 -10.54 19.56
C ARG A 211 7.66 -11.71 20.12
N SER A 212 8.31 -12.78 20.53
CA SER A 212 7.65 -13.91 21.19
C SER A 212 7.29 -13.50 22.63
N LEU A 213 6.19 -14.04 23.17
CA LEU A 213 5.81 -13.77 24.56
C LEU A 213 6.93 -14.05 25.59
N PRO A 214 7.72 -15.14 25.45
CA PRO A 214 8.82 -15.41 26.39
C PRO A 214 9.90 -14.33 26.41
N SER A 215 10.27 -13.75 25.26
CA SER A 215 11.30 -12.71 25.21
C SER A 215 10.81 -11.39 25.83
N ILE A 216 9.52 -11.09 25.65
CA ILE A 216 8.88 -9.93 26.28
C ILE A 216 8.87 -10.09 27.80
N LEU A 217 8.46 -11.27 28.29
CA LEU A 217 8.46 -11.58 29.72
C LEU A 217 9.87 -11.47 30.33
N GLN A 218 10.89 -12.00 29.66
CA GLN A 218 12.28 -11.84 30.09
C GLN A 218 12.69 -10.37 30.20
N THR A 219 12.28 -9.55 29.22
CA THR A 219 12.57 -8.10 29.23
C THR A 219 11.87 -7.39 30.39
N VAL A 220 10.60 -7.74 30.67
CA VAL A 220 9.85 -7.21 31.82
C VAL A 220 10.55 -7.57 33.13
N VAL A 221 10.89 -8.85 33.31
CA VAL A 221 11.57 -9.34 34.52
C VAL A 221 12.91 -8.62 34.72
N ALA A 222 13.72 -8.50 33.67
CA ALA A 222 14.99 -7.79 33.73
C ALA A 222 14.81 -6.32 34.15
N LYS A 223 13.81 -5.62 33.59
CA LYS A 223 13.52 -4.21 33.94
C LYS A 223 13.00 -4.03 35.36
N LEU A 224 12.19 -4.97 35.86
CA LEU A 224 11.74 -4.96 37.26
C LEU A 224 12.91 -5.16 38.24
N GLN A 225 13.85 -6.06 37.90
CA GLN A 225 15.07 -6.29 38.68
C GLN A 225 16.00 -5.06 38.67
N GLU A 226 16.19 -4.40 37.52
CA GLU A 226 16.94 -3.13 37.44
C GLU A 226 16.34 -2.04 38.34
N GLY A 227 15.00 -1.95 38.38
CA GLY A 227 14.28 -1.00 39.23
C GLY A 227 14.43 -1.30 40.72
N SER A 228 14.51 -2.56 41.12
CA SER A 228 14.71 -2.95 42.53
C SER A 228 16.17 -2.77 43.00
N GLN A 229 17.14 -2.81 42.08
CA GLN A 229 18.57 -2.75 42.40
C GLN A 229 19.19 -1.34 42.29
N GLY A 230 18.39 -0.28 42.18
CA GLY A 230 18.91 1.09 42.16
C GLY A 230 19.63 1.49 40.86
N GLY A 231 19.27 0.86 39.74
CA GLY A 231 19.60 1.30 38.38
C GLY A 231 21.08 1.27 38.01
N PHE A 232 21.50 0.28 37.21
CA PHE A 232 22.70 0.44 36.40
C PHE A 232 22.45 1.55 35.37
N LYS A 233 23.07 2.71 35.60
CA LYS A 233 23.22 3.74 34.56
C LYS A 233 24.13 3.13 33.49
N CYS A 234 23.60 2.91 32.29
CA CYS A 234 24.47 2.84 31.13
C CYS A 234 25.08 4.24 30.96
N SER A 235 26.36 4.36 31.30
CA SER A 235 27.20 5.51 30.96
C SER A 235 27.29 5.70 29.45
#